data_AF-A0A7W4I3R8-F1
#
_entry.id   AF-A0A7W4I3R8-F1
#
_cell.length_a   1.000
_cell.length_b   1.000
_cell.length_c   1.000
_cell.angle_alpha   90.00
_cell.angle_beta   90.00
_cell.angle_gamma   90.00
#
_symmetry.space_group_name_H-M   'P 1'
#
loop_
_entity.id
_entity.type
_entity.pdbx_description
1 polymer ?
#
loop_
_entity_poly.entity_id
_entity_poly.type
_entity_poly.pdbx_seq_one_letter_code
_entity_poly.pdbx_strand_id
1 'polypeptide(L)' 'MARLTEEERADLPDEDFALPGRRYPIPDAAHARDALARASAMLHEGHLSPEEYETVVSRARARLGE' A
#
# COMPACT_ATOMS: atom_id res chain seq x y z
N MET A 1 5.88 -10.21 -7.62
CA MET A 1 4.65 -10.08 -6.81
C MET A 1 3.48 -10.61 -7.64
N ALA A 2 2.58 -11.41 -7.07
CA ALA A 2 1.37 -11.81 -7.78
C ALA A 2 0.45 -10.59 -7.92
N ARG A 3 -0.11 -10.38 -9.12
CA ARG A 3 -1.15 -9.35 -9.29
C ARG A 3 -2.45 -9.90 -8.76
N LEU A 4 -3.13 -9.12 -7.92
CA LEU A 4 -4.56 -9.34 -7.64
C LEU A 4 -5.34 -9.22 -8.94
N THR A 5 -6.28 -10.13 -9.14
CA THR A 5 -7.36 -9.96 -10.10
C THR A 5 -8.28 -8.81 -9.67
N GLU A 6 -9.11 -8.32 -10.58
CA GLU A 6 -10.10 -7.28 -10.25
C GLU A 6 -11.08 -7.76 -9.18
N GLU A 7 -11.49 -9.03 -9.25
CA GLU A 7 -12.38 -9.67 -8.27
C GLU A 7 -11.73 -9.76 -6.89
N GLU A 8 -10.49 -10.25 -6.80
CA GLU A 8 -9.75 -10.31 -5.53
C GLU A 8 -9.57 -8.92 -4.93
N ARG A 9 -9.19 -7.93 -5.75
CA ARG A 9 -9.04 -6.55 -5.29
C ARG A 9 -10.36 -5.96 -4.81
N ALA A 10 -11.47 -6.32 -5.44
CA ALA A 10 -12.81 -5.83 -5.09
C ALA A 10 -13.30 -6.40 -3.76
N ASP A 11 -12.92 -7.63 -3.43
CA ASP A 11 -13.27 -8.30 -2.17
C ASP A 11 -12.46 -7.80 -0.97
N LEU A 12 -11.29 -7.17 -1.21
CA LEU A 12 -10.47 -6.63 -0.13
C LEU A 12 -11.21 -5.56 0.69
N PRO A 13 -11.22 -5.68 2.04
CA PRO A 13 -11.75 -4.67 2.92
C PRO A 13 -10.90 -3.39 2.87
N ASP A 14 -11.47 -2.26 3.29
CA ASP A 14 -10.78 -0.96 3.27
C ASP A 14 -9.51 -0.93 4.15
N GLU A 15 -9.44 -1.80 5.16
CA GLU A 15 -8.25 -1.95 6.03
C GLU A 15 -7.03 -2.52 5.28
N ASP A 16 -7.26 -3.30 4.22
CA ASP A 16 -6.21 -3.85 3.35
C ASP A 16 -5.70 -2.81 2.33
N PHE A 17 -6.09 -1.54 2.47
CA PHE A 17 -5.55 -0.44 1.71
C PHE A 17 -4.86 0.56 2.64
N ALA A 18 -3.64 0.95 2.26
CA ALA A 18 -2.85 1.87 3.06
C ALA A 18 -3.40 3.31 3.02
N LEU A 19 -4.12 3.68 1.95
CA LEU A 19 -4.68 5.02 1.74
C LEU A 19 -6.14 4.99 1.26
N PRO A 20 -6.91 6.08 1.49
CA PRO A 20 -8.26 6.21 0.98
C PRO A 20 -8.32 6.16 -0.55
N GLY A 21 -9.50 5.81 -1.07
CA GLY A 21 -9.71 5.54 -2.49
C GLY A 21 -9.13 4.21 -2.93
N ARG A 22 -8.97 3.25 -2.00
CA ARG A 22 -8.43 1.90 -2.25
C ARG A 22 -7.04 1.95 -2.90
N ARG A 23 -6.18 2.84 -2.40
CA ARG A 23 -4.79 3.04 -2.86
C ARG A 23 -3.84 2.23 -1.99
N TYR A 24 -2.77 1.71 -2.61
CA TYR A 24 -1.75 0.88 -1.96
C TYR A 24 -2.35 -0.36 -1.26
N PRO A 25 -2.80 -1.38 -2.02
CA PRO A 25 -3.23 -2.64 -1.43
C PRO A 25 -2.08 -3.28 -0.65
N ILE A 26 -2.37 -3.76 0.55
CA ILE A 26 -1.45 -4.45 1.47
C ILE A 26 -2.04 -5.75 2.06
N PRO A 27 -2.75 -6.60 1.27
CA PRO A 27 -3.38 -7.82 1.79
C PRO A 27 -2.39 -8.85 2.35
N ASP A 28 -1.13 -8.79 1.95
CA ASP A 28 -0.08 -9.68 2.42
C ASP A 28 1.31 -9.00 2.43
N ALA A 29 2.31 -9.73 2.92
CA ALA A 29 3.68 -9.24 3.04
C ALA A 29 4.36 -8.90 1.69
N ALA A 30 3.96 -9.51 0.58
CA ALA A 30 4.50 -9.14 -0.73
C ALA A 30 3.91 -7.80 -1.18
N HIS A 31 2.60 -7.61 -1.00
CA HIS A 31 1.90 -6.35 -1.26
C HIS A 31 2.40 -5.21 -0.38
N ALA A 32 2.64 -5.46 0.90
CA ALA A 32 3.20 -4.45 1.81
C ALA A 32 4.59 -3.95 1.35
N ARG A 33 5.47 -4.85 0.90
CA ARG A 33 6.80 -4.46 0.38
C ARG A 33 6.69 -3.65 -0.92
N ASP A 34 5.80 -4.03 -1.82
CA ASP A 34 5.55 -3.26 -3.04
C ASP A 34 4.98 -1.88 -2.73
N ALA A 35 4.06 -1.79 -1.76
CA ALA A 35 3.51 -0.53 -1.31
C ALA A 35 4.60 0.43 -0.77
N LEU A 36 5.57 -0.08 -0.01
CA LEU A 36 6.73 0.71 0.45
C LEU A 36 7.56 1.24 -0.72
N ALA A 37 7.91 0.37 -1.66
CA ALA A 37 8.71 0.75 -2.83
C ALA A 37 7.97 1.79 -3.69
N ARG A 38 6.68 1.57 -3.94
CA ARG A 38 5.83 2.47 -4.72
C ARG A 38 5.61 3.80 -4.01
N ALA A 39 5.43 3.81 -2.69
CA ALA A 39 5.28 5.05 -1.94
C ALA A 39 6.56 5.89 -1.98
N SER A 40 7.73 5.25 -1.85
CA SER A 40 9.02 5.93 -1.97
C SER A 40 9.21 6.57 -3.35
N ALA A 41 8.87 5.84 -4.42
CA ALA A 41 8.91 6.37 -5.79
C ALA A 41 7.96 7.57 -5.95
N MET A 42 6.69 7.42 -5.55
CA MET A 42 5.69 8.48 -5.72
C MET A 42 5.99 9.74 -4.90
N LEU A 43 6.60 9.60 -3.72
CA LEU A 43 7.09 10.74 -2.94
C LEU A 43 8.22 11.46 -3.68
N HIS A 44 9.18 10.71 -4.24
CA HIS A 44 10.29 11.29 -5.01
C HIS A 44 9.80 11.99 -6.28
N GLU A 45 8.79 11.42 -6.95
CA GLU A 45 8.15 11.99 -8.15
C GLU A 45 7.22 13.18 -7.81
N GLY A 46 6.96 13.46 -6.53
CA GLY A 46 6.08 14.56 -6.10
C GLY A 46 4.58 14.28 -6.28
N HIS A 47 4.20 13.01 -6.48
CA HIS A 47 2.81 12.55 -6.60
C HIS A 47 2.20 12.05 -5.30
N LEU A 48 2.98 12.04 -4.21
CA LEU A 48 2.55 11.64 -2.88
C LEU A 48 3.03 12.68 -1.87
N SER A 49 2.13 13.10 -0.98
CA SER A 49 2.50 14.01 0.10
C SER A 49 3.34 13.29 1.17
N PRO A 50 4.22 13.97 1.92
CA PRO A 50 4.96 13.36 3.01
C PRO A 50 4.06 12.64 4.04
N GLU A 51 2.91 13.22 4.38
CA GLU A 51 1.93 12.65 5.31
C GLU A 51 1.30 11.34 4.78
N GLU A 52 0.99 11.31 3.47
CA GLU A 52 0.48 10.10 2.82
C GLU A 52 1.56 9.01 2.77
N TYR A 53 2.81 9.40 2.49
CA TYR A 53 3.96 8.49 2.52
C TYR A 53 4.11 7.83 3.89
N GLU A 54 4.11 8.60 4.98
CA GLU A 54 4.23 8.06 6.33
C GLU A 54 3.07 7.11 6.67
N THR A 55 1.85 7.42 6.22
CA THR A 55 0.69 6.55 6.39
C THR A 55 0.88 5.20 5.70
N VAL A 56 1.35 5.20 4.44
CA VAL A 56 1.63 3.95 3.70
C VAL A 56 2.71 3.15 4.39
N VAL A 57 3.81 3.81 4.80
CA VAL A 57 4.93 3.14 5.48
C VAL A 57 4.49 2.50 6.79
N SER A 58 3.73 3.22 7.61
CA SER A 58 3.22 2.74 8.88
C SER A 58 2.35 1.49 8.71
N ARG A 59 1.35 1.54 7.83
CA ARG A 59 0.45 0.40 7.60
C ARG A 59 1.15 -0.80 6.95
N ALA A 60 2.04 -0.55 5.99
CA ALA A 60 2.80 -1.62 5.35
C ALA A 60 3.73 -2.33 6.35
N ARG A 61 4.44 -1.59 7.21
CA ARG A 61 5.29 -2.18 8.26
C ARG A 61 4.49 -2.95 9.30
N ALA A 62 3.33 -2.44 9.71
CA ALA A 62 2.40 -3.17 10.57
C ALA A 62 2.00 -4.52 9.96
N ARG A 63 1.83 -4.61 8.63
CA ARG A 63 1.56 -5.87 7.93
C ARG A 63 2.77 -6.81 7.88
N LEU A 64 3.99 -6.25 7.89
CA LEU A 64 5.24 -7.01 7.94
C LEU A 64 5.62 -7.47 9.37
N GLY A 65 5.01 -6.88 10.40
CA GLY A 65 5.33 -7.13 11.79
C GLY A 65 6.61 -6.41 12.27
N GLU A 66 6.93 -5.27 11.65
CA GLU A 66 8.11 -4.44 11.92
C GLU A 66 7.80 -3.19 12.74
#